data_AF-A0A034UZ12-F1
#
_entry.id   AF-A0A034UZ12-F1
#
_cell.length_a   1.000
_cell.length_b   1.000
_cell.length_c   1.000
_cell.angle_alpha   90.00
_cell.angle_beta   90.00
_cell.angle_gamma   90.00
#
_symmetry.space_group_name_H-M   'P 1'
#
loop_
_entity.id
_entity.type
_entity.pdbx_description
1 polymer ?
#
loop_
_entity_poly.entity_id
_entity_poly.type
_entity_poly.pdbx_seq_one_letter_code
_entity_poly.pdbx_strand_id
1 'polypeptide(L)'
;HVDDEEDPQSRGGIFFLKGRDWRSLRIKLAPSFTSGKLKGMFDKIEDVGDRMVNFLNNQLTDDGVKEFEMKHVMGTYAIDIIASVIFGLDVNSFVEPSNEILNVSRKVNEPTLGSVVRGTCQFLYPSLEKLFIRLGWREEAPNMMREIVKRT
;
A
#
# COMPACT_ATOMS: atom_id res chain seq x y z
N HIS A 1 25.00 -11.25 -13.84
CA HIS A 1 23.87 -12.03 -13.30
C HIS A 1 24.01 -11.85 -11.80
N VAL A 2 23.22 -10.97 -11.21
CA VAL A 2 23.19 -10.81 -9.75
C VAL A 2 22.09 -11.79 -9.32
N ASP A 3 22.44 -12.70 -8.43
CA ASP A 3 21.54 -13.74 -7.97
C ASP A 3 20.44 -13.10 -7.10
N ASP A 4 19.22 -13.02 -7.63
CA ASP A 4 18.07 -12.39 -6.96
C ASP A 4 17.70 -13.10 -5.64
N GLU A 5 18.25 -14.28 -5.38
CA GLU A 5 18.09 -15.01 -4.11
C GLU A 5 18.94 -14.44 -2.94
N GLU A 6 20.06 -13.76 -3.19
CA GLU A 6 21.03 -13.41 -2.14
C GLU A 6 21.01 -11.95 -1.66
N ASP A 7 20.34 -11.03 -2.37
CA ASP A 7 20.27 -9.62 -1.98
C ASP A 7 18.86 -9.28 -1.41
N PRO A 8 18.76 -9.08 -0.08
CA PRO A 8 17.53 -8.67 0.58
C PRO A 8 16.88 -7.42 -0.01
N GLN A 9 17.67 -6.50 -0.55
CA GLN A 9 17.19 -5.20 -1.05
C GLN A 9 16.40 -5.36 -2.34
N SER A 10 16.74 -6.36 -3.15
CA SER A 10 16.02 -6.69 -4.39
C SER A 10 14.58 -7.13 -4.16
N ARG A 11 14.25 -7.60 -2.95
CA ARG A 11 12.90 -8.03 -2.57
C ARG A 11 11.97 -6.89 -2.16
N GLY A 12 12.49 -5.67 -1.92
CA GLY A 12 11.73 -4.53 -1.39
C GLY A 12 10.84 -3.80 -2.40
N GLY A 13 10.84 -4.20 -3.67
CA GLY A 13 10.14 -3.50 -4.75
C GLY A 13 10.98 -2.41 -5.41
N ILE A 14 10.39 -1.69 -6.37
CA ILE A 14 11.15 -0.81 -7.30
C ILE A 14 11.97 0.29 -6.59
N PHE A 15 11.57 0.73 -5.40
CA PHE A 15 12.25 1.79 -4.66
C PHE A 15 13.62 1.38 -4.09
N PHE A 16 13.85 0.08 -3.91
CA PHE A 16 15.10 -0.44 -3.35
C PHE A 16 16.04 -1.00 -4.43
N LEU A 17 15.54 -1.22 -5.64
CA LEU A 17 16.34 -1.66 -6.78
C LEU A 17 17.26 -0.55 -7.29
N LYS A 18 18.42 -0.94 -7.83
CA LYS A 18 19.43 -0.02 -8.40
C LYS A 18 19.84 -0.45 -9.81
N GLY A 19 20.39 0.51 -10.56
CA GLY A 19 21.03 0.24 -11.86
C GLY A 19 20.11 -0.42 -12.88
N ARG A 20 20.54 -1.59 -13.40
CA ARG A 20 19.84 -2.31 -14.47
C ARG A 20 18.50 -2.90 -14.01
N ASP A 21 18.41 -3.39 -12.79
CA ASP A 21 17.21 -4.09 -12.30
C ASP A 21 16.08 -3.10 -12.05
N TRP A 22 16.41 -1.93 -11.47
CA TRP A 22 15.50 -0.79 -11.39
C TRP A 22 15.01 -0.37 -12.78
N ARG A 23 15.92 -0.20 -13.75
CA ARG A 23 15.57 0.22 -15.10
C ARG A 23 14.65 -0.80 -15.78
N SER A 24 14.94 -2.09 -15.62
CA SER A 24 14.13 -3.19 -16.16
C SER A 24 12.71 -3.17 -15.59
N LEU A 25 12.56 -3.08 -14.27
CA LEU A 25 11.23 -3.04 -13.65
C LEU A 25 10.47 -1.74 -13.98
N ARG A 26 11.16 -0.59 -14.00
CA ARG A 26 10.57 0.70 -14.38
C ARG A 26 9.97 0.68 -15.78
N ILE A 27 10.70 0.11 -16.75
CA ILE A 27 10.22 0.02 -18.14
C ILE A 27 8.95 -0.83 -18.22
N LYS A 28 8.82 -1.87 -17.39
CA LYS A 28 7.61 -2.71 -17.33
C LYS A 28 6.43 -1.99 -16.68
N LEU A 29 6.65 -1.16 -15.66
CA LEU A 29 5.58 -0.48 -14.91
C LEU A 29 5.10 0.81 -15.58
N ALA A 30 5.97 1.56 -16.25
CA ALA A 30 5.65 2.87 -16.82
C ALA A 30 4.42 2.89 -17.75
N PRO A 31 4.15 1.89 -18.61
CA PRO A 31 2.99 1.89 -19.49
C PRO A 31 1.64 1.93 -18.77
N SER A 32 1.57 1.42 -17.53
CA SER A 32 0.34 1.41 -16.73
C SER A 32 -0.06 2.80 -16.21
N PHE A 33 0.85 3.78 -16.24
CA PHE A 33 0.64 5.14 -15.73
C PHE A 33 0.59 6.20 -16.85
N THR A 34 0.29 5.79 -18.08
CA THR A 34 0.05 6.75 -19.19
C THR A 34 -1.26 7.50 -18.99
N SER A 35 -1.39 8.71 -19.53
CA SER A 35 -2.61 9.53 -19.41
C SER A 35 -3.87 8.78 -19.87
N GLY A 36 -3.77 7.94 -20.91
CA GLY A 36 -4.89 7.12 -21.37
C GLY A 36 -5.31 6.05 -20.37
N LYS A 37 -4.34 5.40 -19.70
CA LYS A 37 -4.61 4.43 -18.63
C LYS A 37 -5.19 5.12 -17.40
N LEU A 38 -4.61 6.25 -16.98
CA LEU A 38 -5.12 7.06 -15.87
C LEU A 38 -6.56 7.53 -16.11
N LYS A 39 -6.88 7.97 -17.34
CA LYS A 39 -8.24 8.33 -17.71
C LYS A 39 -9.20 7.14 -17.60
N GLY A 40 -8.76 5.94 -17.98
CA GLY A 40 -9.55 4.71 -17.81
C GLY A 40 -9.75 4.28 -16.35
N MET A 41 -8.98 4.82 -15.40
CA MET A 41 -9.14 4.57 -13.97
C MET A 41 -10.07 5.59 -13.30
N PHE A 42 -10.42 6.69 -13.99
CA PHE A 42 -11.12 7.83 -13.41
C PHE A 42 -12.49 7.45 -12.84
N ASP A 43 -13.28 6.66 -13.57
CA ASP A 43 -14.61 6.23 -13.14
C ASP A 43 -14.56 5.50 -11.78
N LYS A 44 -13.53 4.67 -11.55
CA LYS A 44 -13.32 3.99 -10.27
C LYS A 44 -12.90 4.93 -9.15
N ILE A 45 -12.13 5.96 -9.47
CA ILE A 45 -11.74 6.99 -8.50
C ILE A 45 -12.96 7.81 -8.08
N GLU A 46 -13.82 8.16 -9.04
CA GLU A 46 -15.07 8.89 -8.81
C GLU A 46 -16.04 8.05 -7.95
N ASP A 47 -16.25 6.78 -8.28
CA ASP A 47 -17.08 5.84 -7.49
C ASP A 47 -16.65 5.81 -6.01
N VAL A 48 -15.34 5.75 -5.74
CA VAL A 48 -14.80 5.74 -4.37
C VAL A 48 -14.95 7.12 -3.71
N GLY A 49 -14.86 8.19 -4.49
CA GLY A 49 -15.10 9.56 -4.04
C GLY A 49 -16.53 9.77 -3.55
N ASP A 50 -17.51 9.27 -4.32
CA ASP A 50 -18.92 9.32 -3.94
C ASP A 50 -19.19 8.55 -2.64
N ARG A 51 -18.54 7.39 -2.45
CA ARG A 51 -18.63 6.64 -1.18
C ARG A 51 -18.11 7.45 0.01
N MET A 52 -16.98 8.14 -0.16
CA MET A 52 -16.41 9.02 0.87
C MET A 52 -17.36 10.18 1.20
N VAL A 53 -17.90 10.85 0.18
CA VAL A 53 -18.86 11.96 0.37
C VAL A 53 -20.12 11.49 1.09
N ASN A 54 -20.67 10.35 0.68
CA ASN A 54 -21.83 9.75 1.33
C ASN A 54 -21.56 9.40 2.80
N PHE A 55 -20.38 8.85 3.11
CA PHE A 55 -19.97 8.59 4.50
C PHE A 55 -19.93 9.87 5.34
N LEU A 56 -19.33 10.94 4.82
CA LEU A 56 -19.25 12.22 5.52
C LEU A 56 -20.65 12.84 5.72
N ASN A 57 -21.49 12.84 4.68
CA ASN A 57 -22.85 13.35 4.77
C ASN A 57 -23.68 12.61 5.82
N ASN A 58 -23.57 11.28 5.88
CA ASN A 58 -24.25 10.45 6.89
C ASN A 58 -23.74 10.70 8.31
N GLN A 59 -22.49 11.16 8.46
CA GLN A 59 -21.97 11.55 9.76
C GLN A 59 -22.48 12.95 10.16
N LEU A 60 -22.76 13.83 9.21
CA LEU A 60 -23.20 15.21 9.46
C LEU A 60 -24.71 15.35 9.76
N THR A 61 -25.48 14.26 9.80
CA THR A 61 -26.94 14.31 10.02
C THR A 61 -27.36 14.63 11.45
N ASP A 62 -26.44 14.57 12.42
CA ASP A 62 -26.73 14.92 13.81
C ASP A 62 -26.47 16.42 14.03
N ASP A 63 -27.37 17.11 14.73
CA ASP A 63 -27.20 18.52 15.10
C ASP A 63 -26.01 18.68 16.05
N GLY A 64 -24.82 18.99 15.50
CA GLY A 64 -23.60 19.18 16.29
C GLY A 64 -22.35 19.41 15.45
N VAL A 65 -21.28 19.85 16.11
CA VAL A 65 -19.95 19.92 15.51
C VAL A 65 -19.33 18.53 15.60
N LYS A 66 -19.08 17.89 14.44
CA LYS A 66 -18.32 16.65 14.35
C LYS A 66 -16.90 16.91 13.90
N GLU A 67 -15.95 16.34 14.63
CA GLU A 67 -14.54 16.35 14.27
C GLU A 67 -14.20 15.08 13.50
N PHE A 68 -13.43 15.21 12.42
CA PHE A 68 -13.00 14.08 11.60
C PHE A 68 -11.49 13.97 11.61
N GLU A 69 -10.98 12.76 11.80
CA GLU A 69 -9.55 12.47 11.62
C GLU A 69 -9.23 12.37 10.12
N MET A 70 -8.77 13.47 9.53
CA MET A 70 -8.55 13.55 8.08
C MET A 70 -7.55 12.54 7.54
N LYS A 71 -6.54 12.14 8.34
CA LYS A 71 -5.58 11.11 7.94
C LYS A 71 -6.26 9.74 7.78
N HIS A 72 -7.19 9.38 8.66
CA HIS A 72 -8.00 8.19 8.50
C HIS A 72 -8.92 8.26 7.29
N VAL A 73 -9.66 9.36 7.10
CA VAL A 73 -10.60 9.51 5.97
C VAL A 73 -9.87 9.44 4.64
N MET A 74 -8.82 10.25 4.46
CA MET A 74 -8.05 10.31 3.22
C MET A 74 -7.20 9.06 2.99
N GLY A 75 -6.70 8.44 4.06
CA GLY A 75 -6.02 7.15 4.00
C GLY A 75 -6.96 6.06 3.48
N THR A 76 -8.16 5.99 4.03
CA THR A 76 -9.20 5.03 3.60
C THR A 76 -9.59 5.24 2.14
N TYR A 77 -9.81 6.48 1.73
CA TYR A 77 -10.07 6.85 0.33
C TYR A 77 -8.95 6.39 -0.62
N ALA A 78 -7.69 6.67 -0.29
CA ALA A 78 -6.55 6.28 -1.12
C ALA A 78 -6.40 4.75 -1.24
N ILE A 79 -6.65 4.03 -0.14
CA ILE A 79 -6.55 2.58 -0.08
C ILE A 79 -7.65 1.92 -0.93
N ASP A 80 -8.89 2.42 -0.88
CA ASP A 80 -10.00 1.90 -1.69
C ASP A 80 -9.78 2.16 -3.18
N ILE A 81 -9.20 3.31 -3.56
CA ILE A 81 -8.76 3.54 -4.94
C ILE A 81 -7.74 2.49 -5.39
N ILE A 82 -6.72 2.22 -4.57
CA ILE A 82 -5.70 1.21 -4.88
C ILE A 82 -6.33 -0.18 -5.01
N ALA A 83 -7.22 -0.54 -4.08
CA ALA A 83 -7.96 -1.81 -4.11
C ALA A 83 -8.73 -1.98 -5.43
N SER A 84 -9.49 -0.96 -5.82
CA SER A 84 -10.33 -0.99 -7.00
C SER A 84 -9.54 -0.96 -8.31
N VAL A 85 -8.59 -0.03 -8.43
CA VAL A 85 -7.87 0.23 -9.67
C VAL A 85 -6.76 -0.79 -9.94
N ILE A 86 -6.00 -1.16 -8.90
CA ILE A 86 -4.82 -2.02 -9.07
C ILE A 86 -5.18 -3.49 -8.89
N PHE A 87 -6.00 -3.79 -7.88
CA PHE A 87 -6.37 -5.16 -7.53
C PHE A 87 -7.74 -5.58 -8.06
N GLY A 88 -8.53 -4.67 -8.64
CA GLY A 88 -9.86 -4.98 -9.17
C GLY A 88 -10.89 -5.30 -8.09
N LEU A 89 -10.61 -4.97 -6.82
CA LEU A 89 -11.45 -5.31 -5.68
C LEU A 89 -12.46 -4.21 -5.41
N ASP A 90 -13.74 -4.56 -5.42
CA ASP A 90 -14.79 -3.64 -5.03
C ASP A 90 -14.96 -3.64 -3.51
N VAL A 91 -14.26 -2.73 -2.83
CA VAL A 91 -14.29 -2.57 -1.38
C VAL A 91 -14.90 -1.23 -1.00
N ASN A 92 -15.63 -1.20 0.11
CA ASN A 92 -16.13 0.02 0.71
C ASN A 92 -15.70 0.07 2.17
N SER A 93 -14.48 0.57 2.40
CA SER A 93 -13.86 0.65 3.71
C SER A 93 -14.55 1.61 4.68
N PHE A 94 -15.36 2.56 4.17
CA PHE A 94 -16.13 3.49 4.98
C PHE A 94 -17.34 2.84 5.65
N VAL A 95 -17.89 1.78 5.05
CA VAL A 95 -18.99 0.99 5.60
C VAL A 95 -18.48 -0.26 6.30
N GLU A 96 -17.44 -0.91 5.76
CA GLU A 96 -16.82 -2.11 6.31
C GLU A 96 -15.32 -1.85 6.62
N PRO A 97 -15.00 -1.35 7.84
CA PRO A 97 -13.63 -0.98 8.21
C PRO A 97 -12.70 -2.17 8.49
N SER A 98 -13.19 -3.41 8.36
CA SER A 98 -12.49 -4.66 8.63
C SER A 98 -12.02 -5.41 7.38
N ASN A 99 -12.06 -4.78 6.20
CA ASN A 99 -11.65 -5.43 4.97
C ASN A 99 -10.13 -5.74 4.94
N GLU A 100 -9.78 -6.76 4.16
CA GLU A 100 -8.43 -7.34 4.15
C GLU A 100 -7.37 -6.33 3.66
N ILE A 101 -7.67 -5.54 2.63
CA ILE A 101 -6.72 -4.57 2.06
C ILE A 101 -6.43 -3.44 3.06
N LEU A 102 -7.47 -2.91 3.73
CA LEU A 102 -7.31 -1.87 4.72
C LEU A 102 -6.49 -2.36 5.91
N ASN A 103 -6.71 -3.61 6.34
CA ASN A 103 -5.91 -4.23 7.39
C ASN A 103 -4.44 -4.41 6.97
N VAL A 104 -4.18 -4.84 5.74
CA VAL A 104 -2.81 -4.89 5.19
C VAL A 104 -2.17 -3.51 5.22
N SER A 105 -2.88 -2.48 4.74
CA SER A 105 -2.35 -1.12 4.73
C SER A 105 -2.09 -0.56 6.12
N ARG A 106 -2.97 -0.84 7.10
CA ARG A 106 -2.73 -0.46 8.50
C ARG A 106 -1.46 -1.10 9.04
N LYS A 107 -1.26 -2.40 8.81
CA LYS A 107 -0.02 -3.10 9.24
C LYS A 107 1.24 -2.54 8.57
N VAL A 108 1.16 -2.11 7.30
CA VAL A 108 2.29 -1.45 6.60
C VAL A 108 2.59 -0.08 7.20
N ASN A 109 1.55 0.66 7.59
CA ASN A 109 1.67 2.02 8.11
C ASN A 109 1.84 2.10 9.63
N GLU A 110 1.77 0.97 10.35
CA GLU A 110 1.90 0.93 11.79
C GLU A 110 3.37 1.17 12.21
N PRO A 111 3.66 2.26 12.94
CA PRO A 111 5.01 2.55 13.38
C PRO A 111 5.35 1.69 14.61
N THR A 112 5.62 0.41 14.40
CA THR A 112 6.19 -0.46 15.43
C THR A 112 7.64 -0.04 15.71
N LEU A 113 8.08 -0.06 16.97
CA LEU A 113 9.49 0.24 17.31
C LEU A 113 10.48 -0.60 16.49
N GLY A 114 10.15 -1.87 16.23
CA GLY A 114 10.95 -2.74 15.35
C GLY A 114 11.02 -2.25 13.90
N SER A 115 9.92 -1.75 13.33
CA SER A 115 9.90 -1.24 11.95
C SER A 115 10.67 0.07 11.82
N VAL A 116 10.57 0.97 12.80
CA VAL A 116 11.32 2.23 12.84
C VAL A 116 12.83 1.98 12.97
N VAL A 117 13.23 1.10 13.89
CA VAL A 117 14.65 0.72 14.07
C VAL A 117 15.19 0.08 12.80
N ARG A 118 14.46 -0.88 12.23
CA ARG A 118 14.87 -1.56 11.00
C ARG A 118 14.95 -0.61 9.81
N GLY A 119 13.97 0.27 9.61
CA GLY A 119 13.96 1.24 8.51
C GLY A 119 15.12 2.23 8.61
N THR A 120 15.42 2.69 9.83
CA THR A 120 16.61 3.53 10.09
C THR A 120 17.91 2.77 9.82
N CYS A 121 17.99 1.49 10.22
CA CYS A 121 19.14 0.65 9.93
C CYS A 121 19.31 0.37 8.43
N GLN A 122 18.25 0.14 7.67
CA GLN A 122 18.30 -0.02 6.21
C GLN A 122 18.83 1.24 5.53
N PHE A 123 18.43 2.43 6.02
CA PHE A 123 18.90 3.71 5.48
C PHE A 123 20.39 3.96 5.78
N LEU A 124 20.84 3.70 7.01
CA LEU A 124 22.23 3.98 7.43
C LEU A 124 23.22 2.88 7.02
N TYR A 125 22.83 1.60 7.16
CA TYR A 125 23.69 0.43 6.95
C TYR A 125 22.92 -0.69 6.22
N PRO A 126 22.82 -0.61 4.89
CA PRO A 126 22.12 -1.59 4.05
C PRO A 126 22.50 -3.06 4.31
N SER A 127 23.75 -3.34 4.69
CA SER A 127 24.26 -4.68 4.93
C SER A 127 23.69 -5.37 6.19
N LEU A 128 23.10 -4.62 7.13
CA LEU A 128 22.50 -5.19 8.35
C LEU A 128 21.18 -5.91 8.11
N GLU A 129 20.58 -5.73 6.93
CA GLU A 129 19.33 -6.39 6.57
C GLU A 129 19.42 -7.91 6.58
N LYS A 130 20.58 -8.46 6.18
CA LYS A 130 20.86 -9.90 6.22
C LYS A 130 20.81 -10.45 7.66
N LEU A 131 21.22 -9.64 8.65
CA LEU A 131 21.18 -10.02 10.06
C LEU A 131 19.74 -10.03 10.60
N PHE A 132 18.93 -9.02 10.27
CA PHE A 132 17.52 -8.99 10.68
C PHE A 132 16.71 -10.16 10.12
N ILE A 133 16.95 -10.53 8.85
CA ILE A 133 16.31 -11.70 8.23
C ILE A 133 16.76 -12.98 8.92
N ARG A 134 18.06 -13.13 9.21
CA ARG A 134 18.60 -14.32 9.91
C ARG A 134 18.10 -14.44 11.35
N LEU A 135 17.85 -13.32 12.02
CA LEU A 135 17.26 -13.25 13.36
C LEU A 135 15.74 -13.50 13.37
N GLY A 136 15.11 -13.75 12.22
CA GLY A 136 13.70 -14.15 12.14
C GLY A 136 12.71 -12.99 12.18
N TRP A 137 13.16 -11.72 12.06
CA TRP A 137 12.26 -10.59 11.83
C TRP A 137 11.69 -10.67 10.40
N ARG A 138 10.57 -11.37 10.25
CA ARG A 138 9.77 -11.44 9.01
C ARG A 138 8.62 -10.45 9.08
N GLU A 139 8.36 -9.76 7.97
CA GLU A 139 7.19 -8.89 7.83
C GLU A 139 5.95 -9.71 7.46
N GLU A 140 4.84 -9.45 8.14
CA GLU A 140 3.56 -10.11 7.88
C GLU A 140 2.82 -9.53 6.67
N ALA A 141 2.90 -8.21 6.47
CA ALA A 141 2.13 -7.51 5.44
C ALA A 141 2.41 -7.99 4.00
N PRO A 142 3.67 -8.25 3.58
CA PRO A 142 3.95 -8.78 2.25
C PRO A 142 3.35 -10.16 2.01
N ASN A 143 3.22 -11.00 3.04
CA ASN A 143 2.62 -12.32 2.92
C ASN A 143 1.10 -12.22 2.80
N MET A 144 0.46 -11.33 3.56
CA MET A 144 -0.97 -11.06 3.44
C MET A 144 -1.31 -10.52 2.04
N MET A 145 -0.50 -9.61 1.51
CA MET A 145 -0.69 -9.09 0.14
C MET A 145 -0.54 -10.19 -0.91
N ARG A 146 0.42 -11.12 -0.75
CA ARG A 146 0.57 -12.28 -1.63
C ARG A 146 -0.63 -13.22 -1.58
N GLU A 147 -1.21 -13.44 -0.39
CA GLU A 147 -2.41 -14.26 -0.22
C GLU A 147 -3.60 -13.66 -0.98
N ILE A 148 -3.82 -12.35 -0.85
CA ILE A 148 -4.88 -11.61 -1.57
C ILE A 148 -4.71 -11.76 -3.09
N VAL A 149 -3.50 -11.51 -3.60
CA VAL A 149 -3.21 -11.59 -5.05
C VAL A 149 -3.35 -13.02 -5.59
N LYS A 150 -3.08 -14.05 -4.79
CA LYS A 150 -3.28 -15.44 -5.23
C LYS A 150 -4.75 -15.85 -5.33
N ARG A 151 -5.63 -15.16 -4.61
CA ARG A 151 -7.07 -15.45 -4.55
C ARG A 151 -7.90 -14.64 -5.55
N THR A 152 -7.30 -13.57 -6.10
CA THR A 152 -7.92 -12.65 -7.06
C THR A 152 -7.47 -13.00 -8.47
#